data_AF-A0AAE0UQJ3-F1
#
_entry.id   AF-A0AAE0UQJ3-F1
#
_cell.length_a   1.000
_cell.length_b   1.000
_cell.length_c   1.000
_cell.angle_alpha   90.00
_cell.angle_beta   90.00
_cell.angle_gamma   90.00
#
_symmetry.space_group_name_H-M   'P 1'
#
loop_
_entity.id
_entity.type
_entity.pdbx_description
1 polymer ?
#
loop_
_entity_poly.entity_id
_entity_poly.type
_entity_poly.pdbx_seq_one_letter_code
_entity_poly.pdbx_strand_id
1 'polypeptide(L)'
;MGGQAKAKKKGKPKRKENRGGPENAALSPQDRMKARMQERAKKKTAEKYTIDQLLEKTEECMDNFDFPMAKMFCQRALDIEPTNLTILDMLGNICAELGDMDKAKQVFLKAVELSPEEGHSKYMYLGQIHTGAESVQYFSKGIEVMLKAMDKQAEETNQNLKFFLENWEDKDNPSCYQHSVQKPASLMVWGCMSACGMGSLHIWKGTINAESMGAAALPSESPITAKDVSVAFCSIAEIFFTDLCMEEGAAERCKEAIEKALHYDQNNPEALQLMASYLFRDRET
;
A
#
# COMPACT_ATOMS: atom_id res chain seq x y z
N MET A 1 84.97 -20.82 -22.68
CA MET A 1 84.29 -19.76 -23.46
C MET A 1 82.84 -20.21 -23.63
N GLY A 2 81.88 -19.69 -22.86
CA GLY A 2 81.00 -18.58 -23.27
C GLY A 2 79.90 -19.11 -24.22
N GLY A 3 78.60 -18.99 -23.98
CA GLY A 3 77.83 -18.28 -22.98
C GLY A 3 76.34 -18.67 -23.05
N GLN A 4 75.60 -18.21 -22.06
CA GLN A 4 74.17 -18.44 -21.84
C GLN A 4 73.30 -17.79 -22.95
N ALA A 5 72.29 -18.52 -23.45
CA ALA A 5 71.23 -17.97 -24.30
C ALA A 5 69.94 -17.74 -23.49
N LYS A 6 69.44 -16.50 -23.58
CA LYS A 6 68.41 -15.89 -22.75
C LYS A 6 66.98 -16.37 -23.07
N ALA A 7 66.16 -16.40 -22.02
CA ALA A 7 64.73 -16.69 -22.03
C ALA A 7 63.88 -15.71 -22.86
N LYS A 8 62.88 -16.27 -23.57
CA LYS A 8 61.85 -15.55 -24.34
C LYS A 8 60.88 -14.78 -23.41
N LYS A 9 60.79 -13.46 -23.59
CA LYS A 9 59.71 -12.62 -23.06
C LYS A 9 58.40 -12.90 -23.80
N LYS A 10 57.36 -13.39 -23.10
CA LYS A 10 55.97 -13.39 -23.59
C LYS A 10 55.40 -11.98 -23.53
N GLY A 11 54.88 -11.48 -24.65
CA GLY A 11 54.22 -10.18 -24.76
C GLY A 11 52.89 -10.14 -24.02
N LYS A 12 52.62 -9.03 -23.32
CA LYS A 12 51.32 -8.73 -22.71
C LYS A 12 50.29 -8.33 -23.78
N PRO A 13 49.02 -8.74 -23.69
CA PRO A 13 47.98 -8.29 -24.61
C PRO A 13 47.54 -6.85 -24.27
N LYS A 14 47.43 -6.00 -25.30
CA LYS A 14 46.89 -4.64 -25.22
C LYS A 14 45.42 -4.69 -24.79
N ARG A 15 45.09 -4.03 -23.67
CA ARG A 15 43.72 -3.83 -23.18
C ARG A 15 43.01 -2.85 -24.11
N LYS A 16 41.94 -3.33 -24.77
CA LYS A 16 41.06 -2.55 -25.64
C LYS A 16 40.23 -1.61 -24.75
N GLU A 17 40.44 -0.30 -24.85
CA GLU A 17 39.58 0.70 -24.20
C GLU A 17 38.22 0.69 -24.87
N ASN A 18 37.20 0.30 -24.09
CA ASN A 18 35.81 0.33 -24.49
C ASN A 18 35.34 1.78 -24.40
N ARG A 19 35.19 2.46 -25.55
CA ARG A 19 34.63 3.82 -25.65
C ARG A 19 33.13 3.73 -25.34
N GLY A 20 32.73 4.25 -24.17
CA GLY A 20 31.33 4.42 -23.78
C GLY A 20 30.60 5.43 -24.66
N GLY A 21 29.31 5.17 -24.89
CA GLY A 21 28.40 5.91 -25.78
C GLY A 21 28.10 7.36 -25.41
N PRO A 22 27.25 8.04 -26.21
CA PRO A 22 27.27 9.49 -26.37
C PRO A 22 26.71 10.32 -25.21
N GLU A 23 26.10 9.73 -24.18
CA GLU A 23 25.48 10.49 -23.08
C GLU A 23 26.46 11.00 -22.02
N ASN A 24 27.71 10.51 -21.99
CA ASN A 24 28.71 10.93 -21.00
C ASN A 24 29.55 12.15 -21.44
N ALA A 25 29.31 12.72 -22.61
CA ALA A 25 30.20 13.73 -23.20
C ALA A 25 30.19 15.10 -22.48
N ALA A 26 29.14 15.44 -21.73
CA ALA A 26 28.95 16.78 -21.17
C ALA A 26 29.54 17.02 -19.77
N LEU A 27 30.00 15.99 -19.06
CA LEU A 27 30.48 16.13 -17.67
C LEU A 27 31.98 16.47 -17.59
N SER A 28 32.35 17.40 -16.70
CA SER A 28 33.74 17.79 -16.45
C SER A 28 34.58 16.58 -15.97
N PRO A 29 35.91 16.57 -16.18
CA PRO A 29 36.78 15.48 -15.71
C PRO A 29 36.68 15.24 -14.19
N GLN A 30 36.40 16.28 -13.41
CA GLN A 30 36.22 16.19 -11.96
C GLN A 30 34.88 15.52 -11.61
N ASP A 31 33.80 15.86 -12.32
CA ASP A 31 32.47 15.28 -12.08
C ASP A 31 32.42 13.82 -12.51
N ARG A 32 33.11 13.45 -13.59
CA ARG A 32 33.27 12.04 -13.99
C ARG A 32 34.04 11.22 -12.95
N MET A 33 35.06 11.80 -12.32
CA MET A 33 35.82 11.12 -11.28
C MET A 33 35.01 10.96 -9.99
N LYS A 34 34.25 12.00 -9.59
CA LYS A 34 33.29 11.93 -8.49
C LYS A 34 32.21 10.88 -8.74
N ALA A 35 31.62 10.86 -9.93
CA ALA A 35 30.62 9.86 -10.32
C ALA A 35 31.19 8.43 -10.24
N ARG A 36 32.41 8.18 -10.74
CA ARG A 36 33.08 6.87 -10.63
C ARG A 36 33.42 6.47 -9.19
N MET A 37 33.78 7.43 -8.34
CA MET A 37 34.02 7.16 -6.91
C MET A 37 32.72 6.85 -6.19
N GLN A 38 31.64 7.59 -6.46
CA GLN A 38 30.30 7.31 -5.94
C GLN A 38 29.79 5.95 -6.42
N GLU A 39 29.94 5.61 -7.70
CA GLU A 39 29.51 4.31 -8.24
C GLU A 39 30.29 3.13 -7.61
N ARG A 40 31.59 3.30 -7.33
CA ARG A 40 32.39 2.30 -6.61
C ARG A 40 32.03 2.19 -5.13
N ALA A 41 31.71 3.30 -4.48
CA ALA A 41 31.23 3.31 -3.10
C ALA A 41 29.84 2.66 -3.00
N LYS A 42 28.96 2.95 -3.96
CA LYS A 42 27.64 2.30 -4.12
C LYS A 42 27.80 0.79 -4.29
N LYS A 43 28.68 0.31 -5.18
CA LYS A 43 28.95 -1.14 -5.37
C LYS A 43 29.49 -1.84 -4.12
N LYS A 44 30.51 -1.28 -3.47
CA LYS A 44 31.10 -1.88 -2.26
C LYS A 44 30.15 -1.95 -1.08
N THR A 45 29.22 -1.01 -1.02
CA THR A 45 28.25 -0.97 0.06
C THR A 45 27.04 -1.84 -0.30
N ALA A 46 26.57 -1.86 -1.56
CA ALA A 46 25.57 -2.81 -2.06
C ALA A 46 25.98 -4.28 -1.82
N GLU A 47 27.27 -4.61 -1.88
CA GLU A 47 27.79 -5.93 -1.50
C GLU A 47 27.66 -6.25 0.01
N LYS A 48 27.34 -5.28 0.87
CA LYS A 48 27.36 -5.41 2.34
C LYS A 48 25.98 -5.67 2.96
N TYR A 49 24.87 -5.29 2.32
CA TYR A 49 23.53 -5.42 2.88
C TYR A 49 22.56 -5.98 1.85
N THR A 50 21.70 -6.92 2.26
CA THR A 50 20.56 -7.37 1.45
C THR A 50 19.46 -6.31 1.43
N ILE A 51 18.48 -6.45 0.53
CA ILE A 51 17.34 -5.53 0.43
C ILE A 51 16.53 -5.56 1.73
N ASP A 52 16.22 -6.76 2.24
CA ASP A 52 15.49 -6.92 3.50
C ASP A 52 16.18 -6.21 4.67
N GLN A 53 17.52 -6.32 4.76
CA GLN A 53 18.29 -5.60 5.80
C GLN A 53 18.29 -4.08 5.61
N LEU A 54 18.16 -3.60 4.38
CA LEU A 54 18.02 -2.16 4.11
C LEU A 54 16.61 -1.67 4.46
N LEU A 55 15.59 -2.48 4.20
CA LEU A 55 14.21 -2.18 4.56
C LEU A 55 13.99 -2.20 6.07
N GLU A 56 14.49 -3.22 6.78
CA GLU A 56 14.45 -3.30 8.24
C GLU A 56 15.08 -2.06 8.89
N LYS A 57 16.23 -1.61 8.38
CA LYS A 57 16.86 -0.35 8.84
C LYS A 57 16.08 0.89 8.48
N THR A 58 15.38 0.87 7.34
CA THR A 58 14.52 1.97 6.93
C THR A 58 13.37 2.10 7.91
N GLU A 59 12.71 0.98 8.25
CA GLU A 59 11.64 0.91 9.26
C GLU A 59 12.16 1.37 10.63
N GLU A 60 13.30 0.86 11.10
CA GLU A 60 13.90 1.29 12.38
C GLU A 60 14.15 2.81 12.41
N CYS A 61 14.61 3.40 11.30
CA CYS A 61 14.79 4.85 11.22
C CYS A 61 13.45 5.60 11.21
N MET A 62 12.42 5.06 10.53
CA MET A 62 11.07 5.64 10.50
C MET A 62 10.41 5.61 11.88
N ASP A 63 10.52 4.50 12.61
CA ASP A 63 10.01 4.35 13.97
C ASP A 63 10.68 5.32 14.95
N ASN A 64 11.95 5.65 14.69
CA ASN A 64 12.71 6.66 15.43
C ASN A 64 12.52 8.09 14.89
N PHE A 65 11.65 8.29 13.88
CA PHE A 65 11.41 9.57 13.19
C PHE A 65 12.65 10.19 12.52
N ASP A 66 13.70 9.41 12.28
CA ASP A 66 14.89 9.82 11.50
C ASP A 66 14.64 9.60 10.00
N PHE A 67 13.70 10.36 9.45
CA PHE A 67 13.35 10.31 8.03
C PHE A 67 14.52 10.62 7.07
N PRO A 68 15.45 11.55 7.39
CA PRO A 68 16.63 11.76 6.55
C PRO A 68 17.49 10.50 6.41
N MET A 69 17.73 9.77 7.50
CA MET A 69 18.49 8.52 7.45
C MET A 69 17.69 7.39 6.79
N ALA A 70 16.38 7.29 7.08
CA ALA A 70 15.49 6.35 6.41
C ALA A 70 15.53 6.51 4.89
N LYS A 71 15.51 7.76 4.39
CA LYS A 71 15.63 8.06 2.95
C LYS A 71 16.93 7.51 2.36
N MET A 72 18.04 7.56 3.08
CA MET A 72 19.32 7.03 2.59
C MET A 72 19.32 5.51 2.45
N PHE A 73 18.74 4.79 3.41
CA PHE A 73 18.62 3.33 3.33
C PHE A 73 17.62 2.91 2.24
N CYS A 74 16.45 3.55 2.21
CA CYS A 74 15.41 3.27 1.23
C CYS A 74 15.87 3.58 -0.21
N GLN A 75 16.52 4.72 -0.44
CA GLN A 75 17.08 5.08 -1.75
C GLN A 75 18.11 4.06 -2.24
N ARG A 76 18.85 3.45 -1.32
CA ARG A 76 19.80 2.41 -1.68
C ARG A 76 19.13 1.07 -1.96
N ALA A 77 18.06 0.73 -1.26
CA ALA A 77 17.24 -0.41 -1.62
C ALA A 77 16.68 -0.22 -3.04
N LEU A 78 16.22 0.99 -3.37
CA LEU A 78 15.71 1.34 -4.71
C LEU A 78 16.79 1.29 -5.79
N ASP A 79 18.04 1.66 -5.48
CA ASP A 79 19.18 1.55 -6.40
C ASP A 79 19.47 0.07 -6.77
N ILE A 80 19.09 -0.89 -5.92
CA ILE A 80 19.26 -2.34 -6.15
C ILE A 80 18.05 -2.90 -6.91
N GLU A 81 16.83 -2.64 -6.43
CA GLU A 81 15.58 -3.05 -7.06
C GLU A 81 14.67 -1.85 -7.37
N PRO A 82 14.79 -1.26 -8.57
CA PRO A 82 14.04 -0.05 -8.92
C PRO A 82 12.53 -0.25 -9.09
N THR A 83 12.05 -1.49 -9.15
CA THR A 83 10.66 -1.85 -9.47
C THR A 83 9.91 -2.50 -8.31
N ASN A 84 10.54 -2.59 -7.14
CA ASN A 84 9.93 -3.17 -5.96
C ASN A 84 8.93 -2.17 -5.35
N LEU A 85 7.65 -2.55 -5.30
CA LEU A 85 6.56 -1.68 -4.86
C LEU A 85 6.71 -1.28 -3.39
N THR A 86 7.09 -2.21 -2.51
CA THR A 86 7.32 -1.93 -1.09
C THR A 86 8.36 -0.84 -0.88
N ILE A 87 9.46 -0.88 -1.65
CA ILE A 87 10.50 0.16 -1.59
C ILE A 87 9.96 1.51 -2.08
N LEU A 88 9.17 1.51 -3.15
CA LEU A 88 8.56 2.74 -3.68
C LEU A 88 7.57 3.34 -2.68
N ASP A 89 6.73 2.53 -2.05
CA ASP A 89 5.76 2.98 -1.05
C ASP A 89 6.48 3.58 0.17
N MET A 90 7.50 2.90 0.71
CA MET A 90 8.31 3.43 1.80
C MET A 90 9.01 4.74 1.41
N LEU A 91 9.61 4.82 0.22
CA LEU A 91 10.30 6.03 -0.22
C LEU A 91 9.31 7.19 -0.43
N GLY A 92 8.12 6.91 -0.97
CA GLY A 92 7.05 7.87 -1.15
C GLY A 92 6.62 8.46 0.19
N ASN A 93 6.34 7.60 1.18
CA ASN A 93 5.98 8.01 2.54
C ASN A 93 7.09 8.84 3.18
N ILE A 94 8.35 8.38 3.13
CA ILE A 94 9.50 9.13 3.66
C ILE A 94 9.64 10.49 2.99
N CYS A 95 9.41 10.60 1.68
CA CYS A 95 9.48 11.88 0.99
C CYS A 95 8.33 12.81 1.39
N ALA A 96 7.12 12.29 1.59
CA ALA A 96 5.98 13.05 2.10
C ALA A 96 6.26 13.59 3.51
N GLU A 97 6.78 12.76 4.42
CA GLU A 97 7.15 13.16 5.79
C GLU A 97 8.26 14.21 5.82
N LEU A 98 9.19 14.18 4.86
CA LEU A 98 10.22 15.20 4.69
C LEU A 98 9.72 16.48 4.01
N GLY A 99 8.46 16.54 3.58
CA GLY A 99 7.88 17.65 2.83
C GLY A 99 8.40 17.76 1.38
N ASP A 100 9.09 16.74 0.87
CA ASP A 100 9.62 16.67 -0.50
C ASP A 100 8.51 16.20 -1.46
N MET A 101 7.44 17.01 -1.57
CA MET A 101 6.19 16.66 -2.26
C MET A 101 6.41 16.33 -3.74
N ASP A 102 7.33 17.03 -4.41
CA ASP A 102 7.68 16.77 -5.82
C ASP A 102 8.27 15.38 -6.03
N LYS A 103 9.14 14.91 -5.12
CA LYS A 103 9.69 13.57 -5.19
C LYS A 103 8.68 12.51 -4.76
N ALA A 104 7.89 12.77 -3.72
CA ALA A 104 6.80 11.89 -3.32
C ALA A 104 5.86 11.62 -4.50
N LYS A 105 5.43 12.69 -5.20
CA LYS A 105 4.62 12.61 -6.42
C LYS A 105 5.26 11.72 -7.48
N GLN A 106 6.53 11.94 -7.82
CA GLN A 106 7.24 11.15 -8.83
C GLN A 106 7.30 9.66 -8.45
N VAL A 107 7.57 9.36 -7.19
CA VAL A 107 7.66 7.99 -6.68
C VAL A 107 6.30 7.30 -6.75
N PHE A 108 5.22 7.95 -6.28
CA PHE A 108 3.88 7.37 -6.34
C PHE A 108 3.35 7.22 -7.78
N LEU A 109 3.64 8.16 -8.68
CA LEU A 109 3.31 8.01 -10.10
C LEU A 109 4.02 6.79 -10.72
N LYS A 110 5.29 6.57 -10.38
CA LYS A 110 6.01 5.37 -10.81
C LYS A 110 5.38 4.09 -10.24
N ALA A 111 4.93 4.11 -8.98
CA ALA A 111 4.21 2.98 -8.39
C ALA A 111 2.88 2.70 -9.12
N VAL A 112 2.15 3.75 -9.55
CA VAL A 112 0.94 3.63 -10.37
C VAL A 112 1.23 3.02 -11.74
N GLU A 113 2.34 3.42 -12.39
CA GLU A 113 2.76 2.83 -13.67
C GLU A 113 3.08 1.33 -13.56
N LEU A 114 3.66 0.90 -12.43
CA LEU A 114 4.03 -0.49 -12.21
C LEU A 114 2.86 -1.38 -11.82
N SER A 115 1.98 -0.90 -10.93
CA SER A 115 0.80 -1.65 -10.49
C SER A 115 -0.42 -0.73 -10.30
N PRO A 116 -1.20 -0.50 -11.37
CA PRO A 116 -2.34 0.42 -11.30
C PRO A 116 -3.51 -0.11 -10.47
N GLU A 117 -3.64 -1.42 -10.30
CA GLU A 117 -4.82 -2.04 -9.68
C GLU A 117 -4.57 -2.59 -8.26
N GLU A 118 -3.36 -2.45 -7.71
CA GLU A 118 -2.98 -2.99 -6.39
C GLU A 118 -2.28 -1.93 -5.54
N GLY A 119 -2.61 -1.85 -4.24
CA GLY A 119 -2.07 -0.83 -3.33
C GLY A 119 -2.83 0.49 -3.46
N HIS A 120 -3.73 0.77 -2.52
CA HIS A 120 -4.56 1.99 -2.55
C HIS A 120 -3.79 3.21 -2.04
N SER A 121 -2.81 3.02 -1.17
CA SER A 121 -2.01 4.04 -0.48
C SER A 121 -1.43 5.09 -1.46
N LYS A 122 -0.84 4.65 -2.58
CA LYS A 122 -0.28 5.56 -3.60
C LYS A 122 -1.31 6.53 -4.19
N TYR A 123 -2.57 6.10 -4.33
CA TYR A 123 -3.64 6.96 -4.82
C TYR A 123 -4.12 7.95 -3.75
N MET A 124 -4.13 7.54 -2.48
CA MET A 124 -4.45 8.44 -1.37
C MET A 124 -3.44 9.58 -1.27
N TYR A 125 -2.15 9.26 -1.33
CA TYR A 125 -1.09 10.28 -1.33
C TYR A 125 -1.14 11.18 -2.56
N LEU A 126 -1.36 10.62 -3.76
CA LEU A 126 -1.52 11.44 -4.96
C LEU A 126 -2.74 12.36 -4.88
N GLY A 127 -3.84 11.91 -4.28
CA GLY A 127 -5.00 12.75 -3.97
C GLY A 127 -4.62 13.94 -3.09
N GLN A 128 -3.88 13.71 -2.00
CA GLN A 128 -3.43 14.78 -1.10
C GLN A 128 -2.42 15.75 -1.72
N ILE A 129 -1.58 15.28 -2.64
CA ILE A 129 -0.56 16.11 -3.31
C ILE A 129 -1.18 17.00 -4.40
N HIS A 130 -2.25 16.55 -5.06
CA HIS A 130 -2.94 17.30 -6.11
C HIS A 130 -4.09 18.15 -5.55
N THR A 131 -4.59 19.08 -6.35
CA THR A 131 -5.70 19.96 -5.99
C THR A 131 -6.83 19.85 -7.01
N GLY A 132 -8.05 20.20 -6.59
CA GLY A 132 -9.22 20.24 -7.47
C GLY A 132 -9.55 18.89 -8.13
N ALA A 133 -9.89 18.92 -9.42
CA ALA A 133 -10.44 17.76 -10.12
C ALA A 133 -9.47 16.56 -10.22
N GLU A 134 -8.17 16.81 -10.33
CA GLU A 134 -7.15 15.75 -10.35
C GLU A 134 -7.12 14.99 -9.01
N SER A 135 -7.24 15.71 -7.90
CA SER A 135 -7.31 15.11 -6.56
C SER A 135 -8.51 14.18 -6.43
N VAL A 136 -9.70 14.61 -6.89
CA VAL A 136 -10.91 13.78 -6.90
C VAL A 136 -10.71 12.50 -7.73
N GLN A 137 -10.03 12.58 -8.88
CA GLN A 137 -9.76 11.40 -9.71
C GLN A 137 -8.87 10.39 -8.99
N TYR A 138 -7.81 10.85 -8.30
CA TYR A 138 -6.93 9.97 -7.54
C TYR A 138 -7.64 9.32 -6.36
N PHE A 139 -8.40 10.07 -5.55
CA PHE A 139 -9.19 9.48 -4.46
C PHE A 139 -10.22 8.49 -4.98
N SER A 140 -10.93 8.82 -6.06
CA SER A 140 -11.90 7.91 -6.68
C SER A 140 -11.25 6.61 -7.15
N LYS A 141 -10.06 6.68 -7.77
CA LYS A 141 -9.32 5.49 -8.18
C LYS A 141 -8.83 4.67 -6.98
N GLY A 142 -8.35 5.32 -5.94
CA GLY A 142 -7.94 4.63 -4.72
C GLY A 142 -9.10 3.94 -4.01
N ILE A 143 -10.29 4.55 -3.97
CA ILE A 143 -11.52 3.91 -3.47
C ILE A 143 -11.87 2.68 -4.32
N GLU A 144 -11.80 2.78 -5.66
CA GLU A 144 -12.04 1.63 -6.55
C GLU A 144 -11.11 0.44 -6.20
N VAL A 145 -9.82 0.72 -5.97
CA VAL A 145 -8.83 -0.29 -5.59
C VAL A 145 -9.12 -0.87 -4.20
N MET A 146 -9.50 -0.03 -3.24
CA MET A 146 -9.91 -0.49 -1.89
C MET A 146 -11.08 -1.46 -1.97
N LEU A 147 -12.13 -1.12 -2.72
CA LEU A 147 -13.33 -1.94 -2.84
C LEU A 147 -13.04 -3.28 -3.50
N LYS A 148 -12.24 -3.30 -4.58
CA LYS A 148 -11.80 -4.56 -5.21
C LYS A 148 -11.00 -5.43 -4.25
N ALA A 149 -10.13 -4.84 -3.44
CA ALA A 149 -9.34 -5.57 -2.46
C ALA A 149 -10.23 -6.15 -1.33
N MET A 150 -11.22 -5.40 -0.86
CA MET A 150 -12.21 -5.89 0.12
C MET A 150 -13.06 -7.04 -0.44
N ASP A 151 -13.51 -6.95 -1.69
CA ASP A 151 -14.27 -8.02 -2.35
C ASP A 151 -13.43 -9.29 -2.50
N LYS A 152 -12.16 -9.15 -2.88
CA LYS A 152 -11.21 -10.27 -2.95
C LYS A 152 -10.99 -10.91 -1.58
N GLN A 153 -10.79 -10.10 -0.54
CA GLN A 153 -10.63 -10.58 0.84
C GLN A 153 -11.88 -11.31 1.34
N ALA A 154 -13.08 -10.80 1.01
CA ALA A 154 -14.33 -11.45 1.35
C ALA A 154 -14.50 -12.80 0.63
N GLU A 155 -14.14 -12.88 -0.65
CA GLU A 155 -14.19 -14.12 -1.42
C GLU A 155 -13.20 -15.17 -0.89
N GLU A 156 -11.96 -14.77 -0.59
CA GLU A 156 -10.96 -15.66 0.04
C GLU A 156 -11.44 -16.16 1.41
N THR A 157 -12.01 -15.28 2.22
CA THR A 157 -12.59 -15.65 3.53
C THR A 157 -13.74 -16.63 3.36
N ASN A 158 -14.65 -16.39 2.40
CA ASN A 158 -15.78 -17.28 2.12
C ASN A 158 -15.31 -18.66 1.63
N GLN A 159 -14.28 -18.70 0.77
CA GLN A 159 -13.69 -19.95 0.29
C GLN A 159 -13.03 -20.72 1.43
N ASN A 160 -12.27 -20.04 2.28
CA ASN A 160 -11.64 -20.64 3.46
C ASN A 160 -12.68 -21.19 4.44
N LEU A 161 -13.75 -20.46 4.70
CA LEU A 161 -14.87 -20.90 5.53
C LEU A 161 -15.59 -22.11 4.92
N LYS A 162 -15.83 -22.09 3.61
CA LYS A 162 -16.45 -23.22 2.90
C LYS A 162 -15.59 -24.48 2.99
N PHE A 163 -14.29 -24.36 2.72
CA PHE A 163 -13.33 -25.46 2.86
C PHE A 163 -13.30 -25.99 4.30
N PHE A 164 -13.30 -25.11 5.30
CA PHE A 164 -13.32 -25.50 6.70
C PHE A 164 -14.61 -26.27 7.05
N LEU A 165 -15.77 -25.78 6.61
CA LEU A 165 -17.06 -26.44 6.85
C LEU A 165 -17.17 -27.79 6.14
N GLU A 166 -16.64 -27.92 4.93
CA GLU A 166 -16.64 -29.18 4.17
C GLU A 166 -15.72 -30.25 4.77
N ASN A 167 -14.63 -29.84 5.44
CA ASN A 167 -13.66 -30.73 6.08
C ASN A 167 -13.83 -30.85 7.60
N TRP A 168 -14.84 -30.18 8.17
CA TRP A 168 -15.19 -30.33 9.58
C TRP A 168 -15.83 -31.71 9.77
N GLU A 169 -15.02 -32.70 10.14
CA GLU A 169 -15.53 -34.04 10.43
C GLU A 169 -16.49 -34.00 11.64
N ASP A 170 -17.69 -34.57 11.46
CA ASP A 170 -18.78 -34.82 12.44
C ASP A 170 -18.37 -35.52 13.76
N LYS A 171 -17.08 -35.74 14.03
CA LYS A 171 -16.60 -36.54 15.17
C LYS A 171 -16.77 -35.87 16.53
N ASP A 172 -17.05 -34.56 16.60
CA ASP A 172 -17.11 -33.82 17.88
C ASP A 172 -18.50 -33.38 18.37
N ASN A 173 -19.61 -33.49 17.59
CA ASN A 173 -20.98 -33.43 18.16
C ASN A 173 -22.12 -33.60 17.12
N PRO A 174 -23.03 -34.59 17.24
CA PRO A 174 -24.18 -34.73 16.35
C PRO A 174 -25.45 -34.15 16.99
N SER A 175 -26.02 -33.06 16.44
CA SER A 175 -27.50 -32.84 16.41
C SER A 175 -27.99 -31.48 15.85
N CYS A 176 -27.14 -30.50 15.54
CA CYS A 176 -27.65 -29.12 15.41
C CYS A 176 -27.15 -28.26 14.23
N TYR A 177 -27.08 -28.77 12.99
CA TYR A 177 -26.85 -27.87 11.84
C TYR A 177 -27.63 -28.26 10.57
N GLN A 178 -28.13 -27.24 9.87
CA GLN A 178 -28.70 -27.37 8.52
C GLN A 178 -27.91 -26.49 7.54
N HIS A 179 -27.59 -27.06 6.37
CA HIS A 179 -26.75 -26.47 5.33
C HIS A 179 -27.54 -25.47 4.47
N SER A 180 -27.55 -24.18 4.83
CA SER A 180 -27.74 -23.12 3.84
C SER A 180 -27.30 -21.76 4.38
N VAL A 181 -26.32 -21.13 3.72
CA VAL A 181 -25.96 -19.72 3.93
C VAL A 181 -26.52 -18.90 2.77
N GLN A 182 -27.57 -18.12 3.02
CA GLN A 182 -28.06 -17.11 2.08
C GLN A 182 -27.46 -15.75 2.47
N LYS A 183 -26.28 -15.45 1.91
CA LYS A 183 -25.49 -14.20 1.94
C LYS A 183 -24.35 -14.11 2.98
N PRO A 184 -23.14 -13.66 2.58
CA PRO A 184 -21.93 -13.66 3.42
C PRO A 184 -21.87 -12.54 4.48
N ALA A 185 -22.83 -11.61 4.55
CA ALA A 185 -22.78 -10.49 5.50
C ALA A 185 -23.70 -10.62 6.74
N SER A 186 -24.40 -11.75 6.89
CA SER A 186 -25.36 -11.91 7.99
C SER A 186 -25.40 -13.35 8.47
N LEU A 187 -24.67 -13.62 9.56
CA LEU A 187 -24.89 -14.82 10.37
C LEU A 187 -26.25 -14.68 11.08
N MET A 188 -27.28 -15.30 10.53
CA MET A 188 -28.49 -15.63 11.29
C MET A 188 -28.61 -17.14 11.37
N VAL A 189 -28.23 -17.71 12.52
CA VAL A 189 -28.51 -19.11 12.87
C VAL A 189 -29.78 -19.10 13.73
N TRP A 190 -30.86 -19.70 13.24
CA TRP A 190 -32.10 -19.85 14.03
C TRP A 190 -32.12 -21.21 14.73
N GLY A 191 -32.61 -21.18 15.97
CA GLY A 191 -32.57 -22.29 16.92
C GLY A 191 -33.51 -23.45 16.56
N CYS A 192 -33.02 -24.66 16.83
CA CYS A 192 -33.76 -25.90 16.74
C CYS A 192 -34.93 -25.90 17.74
N MET A 193 -36.17 -25.87 17.25
CA MET A 193 -37.32 -26.30 18.04
C MET A 193 -37.37 -27.83 18.00
N SER A 194 -36.96 -28.47 19.09
CA SER A 194 -37.38 -29.83 19.41
C SER A 194 -37.85 -29.89 20.85
N ALA A 195 -39.08 -30.37 21.00
CA ALA A 195 -39.79 -30.53 22.25
C ALA A 195 -39.14 -31.63 23.10
N CYS A 196 -38.21 -31.25 23.98
CA CYS A 196 -37.94 -31.92 25.26
C CYS A 196 -36.99 -31.03 26.07
N GLY A 197 -37.31 -30.84 27.35
CA GLY A 197 -36.74 -29.79 28.19
C GLY A 197 -35.22 -29.84 28.42
N MET A 198 -34.69 -28.64 28.70
CA MET A 198 -33.35 -28.32 29.22
C MET A 198 -32.16 -28.73 28.35
N GLY A 199 -31.93 -27.97 27.27
CA GLY A 199 -30.60 -27.79 26.70
C GLY A 199 -30.16 -26.36 26.95
N SER A 200 -29.04 -26.16 27.66
CA SER A 200 -28.42 -24.84 27.81
C SER A 200 -28.08 -24.29 26.43
N LEU A 201 -28.79 -23.24 26.02
CA LEU A 201 -28.49 -22.50 24.80
C LEU A 201 -27.18 -21.73 25.02
N HIS A 202 -26.05 -22.34 24.65
CA HIS A 202 -24.81 -21.60 24.50
C HIS A 202 -24.85 -20.85 23.18
N ILE A 203 -25.35 -19.61 23.23
CA ILE A 203 -25.16 -18.66 22.13
C ILE A 203 -23.68 -18.29 22.16
N TRP A 204 -22.92 -18.84 21.22
CA TRP A 204 -21.58 -18.32 20.94
C TRP A 204 -21.76 -16.98 20.23
N LYS A 205 -21.87 -15.90 21.02
CA LYS A 205 -21.68 -14.54 20.51
C LYS A 205 -20.17 -14.33 20.37
N GLY A 206 -19.64 -14.80 19.26
CA GLY A 206 -18.30 -14.50 18.80
C GLY A 206 -18.32 -14.43 17.29
N THR A 207 -17.80 -13.35 16.72
CA THR A 207 -17.12 -13.45 15.42
C THR A 207 -16.12 -14.59 15.56
N ILE A 208 -16.13 -15.56 14.64
CA ILE A 208 -15.03 -16.51 14.55
C ILE A 208 -13.80 -15.65 14.31
N ASN A 209 -13.00 -15.39 15.35
CA ASN A 209 -11.72 -14.73 15.19
C ASN A 209 -10.90 -15.67 14.32
N ALA A 210 -10.67 -15.26 13.07
CA ALA A 210 -9.78 -15.91 12.12
C ALA A 210 -8.30 -15.83 12.55
N GLU A 211 -8.01 -15.47 13.80
CA GLU A 211 -6.65 -15.33 14.35
C GLU A 211 -5.96 -16.67 14.63
N SER A 212 -6.66 -17.81 14.54
CA SER A 212 -6.02 -19.14 14.60
C SER A 212 -5.70 -19.74 13.24
N MET A 213 -5.95 -19.03 12.14
CA MET A 213 -5.59 -19.48 10.79
C MET A 213 -4.18 -18.99 10.45
N GLY A 214 -3.19 -19.80 10.85
CA GLY A 214 -1.87 -19.89 10.21
C GLY A 214 -1.08 -18.59 10.03
N ALA A 215 -0.07 -18.39 10.88
CA ALA A 215 1.02 -17.45 10.62
C ALA A 215 1.74 -17.80 9.31
N ALA A 216 1.28 -17.22 8.21
CA ALA A 216 1.94 -17.23 6.91
C ALA A 216 2.03 -15.78 6.45
N ALA A 217 3.26 -15.27 6.41
CA ALA A 217 3.68 -13.97 5.85
C ALA A 217 2.70 -12.81 6.06
N LEU A 218 2.94 -12.00 7.09
CA LEU A 218 2.30 -10.69 7.26
C LEU A 218 2.31 -9.95 5.91
N PRO A 219 1.16 -9.68 5.27
CA PRO A 219 1.12 -8.61 4.30
C PRO A 219 1.49 -7.32 5.06
N SER A 220 2.40 -6.54 4.49
CA SER A 220 2.91 -5.30 5.09
C SER A 220 1.86 -4.18 5.21
N GLU A 221 0.60 -4.44 4.85
CA GLU A 221 -0.51 -3.50 5.00
C GLU A 221 -1.61 -4.15 5.86
N SER A 222 -2.09 -3.40 6.86
CA SER A 222 -3.29 -3.77 7.63
C SER A 222 -4.47 -3.99 6.68
N PRO A 223 -5.39 -4.93 6.99
CA PRO A 223 -6.52 -5.20 6.12
C PRO A 223 -7.35 -3.93 5.91
N ILE A 224 -7.72 -3.65 4.66
CA ILE A 224 -8.53 -2.48 4.30
C ILE A 224 -9.89 -2.60 4.98
N THR A 225 -10.28 -1.54 5.69
CA THR A 225 -11.53 -1.48 6.44
C THR A 225 -12.54 -0.55 5.76
N ALA A 226 -13.81 -0.70 6.10
CA ALA A 226 -14.84 0.25 5.69
C ALA A 226 -14.54 1.69 6.15
N LYS A 227 -13.79 1.85 7.25
CA LYS A 227 -13.37 3.18 7.74
C LYS A 227 -12.43 3.87 6.77
N ASP A 228 -11.50 3.14 6.17
CA ASP A 228 -10.53 3.69 5.21
C ASP A 228 -11.27 4.22 3.96
N VAL A 229 -12.27 3.48 3.50
CA VAL A 229 -13.15 3.92 2.41
C VAL A 229 -13.96 5.15 2.81
N SER A 230 -14.49 5.19 4.03
CA SER A 230 -15.22 6.34 4.57
C SER A 230 -14.36 7.61 4.58
N VAL A 231 -13.12 7.52 5.08
CA VAL A 231 -12.16 8.64 5.11
C VAL A 231 -11.83 9.13 3.70
N ALA A 232 -11.62 8.23 2.74
CA ALA A 232 -11.35 8.64 1.36
C ALA A 232 -12.54 9.41 0.73
N PHE A 233 -13.78 9.04 1.05
CA PHE A 233 -14.96 9.81 0.64
C PHE A 233 -15.04 11.18 1.33
N CYS A 234 -14.63 11.30 2.60
CA CYS A 234 -14.50 12.59 3.27
C CYS A 234 -13.53 13.50 2.51
N SER A 235 -12.37 12.99 2.08
CA SER A 235 -11.41 13.77 1.30
C SER A 235 -12.02 14.28 -0.02
N ILE A 236 -12.84 13.48 -0.71
CA ILE A 236 -13.57 13.93 -1.91
C ILE A 236 -14.56 15.05 -1.56
N ALA A 237 -15.32 14.91 -0.48
CA ALA A 237 -16.28 15.91 -0.04
C ALA A 237 -15.60 17.24 0.32
N GLU A 238 -14.46 17.19 1.00
CA GLU A 238 -13.65 18.36 1.34
C GLU A 238 -13.19 19.12 0.09
N ILE A 239 -12.73 18.42 -0.95
CA ILE A 239 -12.31 19.05 -2.20
C ILE A 239 -13.47 19.81 -2.86
N PHE A 240 -14.69 19.26 -2.83
CA PHE A 240 -15.88 19.99 -3.32
C PHE A 240 -16.30 21.14 -2.40
N PHE A 241 -15.96 21.09 -1.11
CA PHE A 241 -16.17 22.20 -0.19
C PHE A 241 -15.16 23.35 -0.37
N THR A 242 -13.92 23.04 -0.76
CA THR A 242 -12.83 24.01 -0.84
C THR A 242 -12.50 24.37 -2.29
N ASP A 243 -11.90 23.43 -3.03
CA ASP A 243 -11.22 23.68 -4.29
C ASP A 243 -12.21 23.82 -5.45
N LEU A 244 -13.25 22.99 -5.44
CA LEU A 244 -14.25 22.90 -6.51
C LEU A 244 -15.59 23.53 -6.10
N CYS A 245 -15.62 24.36 -5.07
CA CYS A 245 -16.86 24.90 -4.51
C CYS A 245 -17.67 25.79 -5.47
N MET A 246 -17.04 26.30 -6.54
CA MET A 246 -17.67 27.13 -7.56
C MET A 246 -18.07 26.34 -8.82
N GLU A 247 -17.77 25.04 -8.88
CA GLU A 247 -18.14 24.20 -10.01
C GLU A 247 -19.65 23.91 -10.02
N GLU A 248 -20.21 23.78 -11.21
CA GLU A 248 -21.63 23.43 -11.36
C GLU A 248 -21.86 22.01 -10.81
N GLY A 249 -22.84 21.87 -9.92
CA GLY A 249 -23.14 20.62 -9.23
C GLY A 249 -22.18 20.25 -8.09
N ALA A 250 -21.30 21.17 -7.66
CA ALA A 250 -20.37 20.91 -6.57
C ALA A 250 -21.07 20.55 -5.25
N ALA A 251 -22.17 21.23 -4.93
CA ALA A 251 -22.95 20.98 -3.71
C ALA A 251 -23.54 19.56 -3.70
N GLU A 252 -24.15 19.12 -4.80
CA GLU A 252 -24.72 17.78 -4.94
C GLU A 252 -23.65 16.70 -4.86
N ARG A 253 -22.51 16.88 -5.56
CA ARG A 253 -21.38 15.93 -5.50
C ARG A 253 -20.76 15.86 -4.11
N CYS A 254 -20.64 16.99 -3.43
CA CYS A 254 -20.18 17.07 -2.05
C CYS A 254 -21.10 16.25 -1.14
N LYS A 255 -22.42 16.50 -1.21
CA LYS A 255 -23.43 15.76 -0.44
C LYS A 255 -23.37 14.25 -0.70
N GLU A 256 -23.30 13.85 -1.97
CA GLU A 256 -23.20 12.44 -2.36
C GLU A 256 -21.95 11.78 -1.76
N ALA A 257 -20.81 12.46 -1.77
CA ALA A 257 -19.59 11.95 -1.16
C ALA A 257 -19.73 11.78 0.37
N ILE A 258 -20.34 12.74 1.07
CA ILE A 258 -20.60 12.64 2.51
C ILE A 258 -21.56 11.48 2.84
N GLU A 259 -22.63 11.32 2.07
CA GLU A 259 -23.58 10.21 2.25
C GLU A 259 -22.91 8.85 2.04
N LYS A 260 -22.01 8.75 1.04
CA LYS A 260 -21.18 7.55 0.86
C LYS A 260 -20.23 7.33 2.04
N ALA A 261 -19.58 8.37 2.55
CA ALA A 261 -18.71 8.25 3.73
C ALA A 261 -19.48 7.68 4.93
N LEU A 262 -20.67 8.21 5.21
CA LEU A 262 -21.55 7.74 6.30
C LEU A 262 -22.15 6.35 6.05
N HIS A 263 -22.29 5.94 4.79
CA HIS A 263 -22.71 4.57 4.46
C HIS A 263 -21.67 3.54 4.91
N TYR A 264 -20.38 3.82 4.68
CA TYR A 264 -19.28 2.93 5.09
C TYR A 264 -18.96 3.03 6.59
N ASP A 265 -19.03 4.22 7.19
CA ASP A 265 -18.91 4.41 8.63
C ASP A 265 -19.86 5.50 9.13
N GLN A 266 -20.97 5.08 9.72
CA GLN A 266 -22.01 5.95 10.27
C GLN A 266 -21.51 6.83 11.43
N ASN A 267 -20.43 6.42 12.09
CA ASN A 267 -19.87 7.12 13.25
C ASN A 267 -18.57 7.86 12.91
N ASN A 268 -18.23 8.01 11.63
CA ASN A 268 -17.03 8.75 11.23
C ASN A 268 -17.19 10.23 11.65
N PRO A 269 -16.34 10.74 12.57
CA PRO A 269 -16.47 12.10 13.07
C PRO A 269 -16.26 13.15 11.98
N GLU A 270 -15.38 12.88 11.02
CA GLU A 270 -15.09 13.77 9.89
C GLU A 270 -16.30 13.86 8.95
N ALA A 271 -16.89 12.72 8.59
CA ALA A 271 -18.10 12.68 7.75
C ALA A 271 -19.28 13.41 8.42
N LEU A 272 -19.47 13.21 9.74
CA LEU A 272 -20.51 13.89 10.50
C LEU A 272 -20.28 15.41 10.57
N GLN A 273 -19.03 15.84 10.73
CA GLN A 273 -18.66 17.26 10.71
C GLN A 273 -18.89 17.90 9.33
N LEU A 274 -18.54 17.19 8.25
CA LEU A 274 -18.80 17.64 6.88
C LEU A 274 -20.30 17.75 6.60
N MET A 275 -21.09 16.77 7.04
CA MET A 275 -22.56 16.81 6.91
C MET A 275 -23.16 17.99 7.67
N ALA A 276 -22.70 18.25 8.90
CA ALA A 276 -23.15 19.41 9.67
C ALA A 276 -22.84 20.71 8.91
N SER A 277 -21.61 20.84 8.40
CA SER A 277 -21.17 22.00 7.62
C SER A 277 -22.01 22.20 6.35
N TYR A 278 -22.34 21.12 5.66
CA TYR A 278 -23.24 21.13 4.49
C TYR A 278 -24.62 21.69 4.84
N LEU A 279 -25.24 21.15 5.89
CA LEU A 279 -26.60 21.51 6.31
C LEU A 279 -26.71 22.95 6.82
N PHE A 280 -25.64 23.49 7.41
CA PHE A 280 -25.63 24.91 7.78
C PHE A 280 -25.67 25.82 6.56
N ARG A 281 -24.93 25.48 5.50
CA ARG A 281 -24.89 26.26 4.25
C ARG A 281 -26.21 26.26 3.50
N ASP A 282 -26.89 25.11 3.46
CA ASP A 282 -28.17 24.93 2.76
C ASP A 282 -29.34 25.71 3.41
N ARG A 283 -29.22 26.06 4.70
CA ARG A 283 -30.24 26.84 5.41
C ARG A 283 -30.14 28.35 5.18
N GLU A 284 -29.03 28.83 4.61
CA GLU A 284 -28.79 30.26 4.35
C GLU A 284 -29.19 30.71 2.93
N THR A 285 -29.54 29.76 2.05
CA THR A 285 -30.01 29.99 0.67
C THR A 285 -31.52 29.85 0.53
#